data_AF-A0A0A9YK87-F1
#
_entry.id   AF-A0A0A9YK87-F1
#
_cell.length_a   1.000
_cell.length_b   1.000
_cell.length_c   1.000
_cell.angle_alpha   90.00
_cell.angle_beta   90.00
_cell.angle_gamma   90.00
#
_symmetry.space_group_name_H-M   'P 1'
#
loop_
_entity.id
_entity.type
_entity.pdbx_description
1 polymer ?
#
loop_
_entity_poly.entity_id
_entity_poly.type
_entity_poly.pdbx_seq_one_letter_code
_entity_poly.pdbx_strand_id
1 'polypeptide(L)'
;ILNGLLLQAPNAIQNIDQLLESDIRLAMLDIPYLHDEMTHNDSMTIRVRTKMEKHNPPHYFSVSEGVAKMRKGQFALYTEDEAIYHEIANTLSDAEVCSVSEVEKYKPFHVGAVARLNGPYKELFNRAFTLMRERGLMDRQKNYWLLSKPECHWRQDALSLGLEPLFL
;
A
#
# COMPACT_ATOMS: atom_id res chain seq x y z
N ILE A 1 9.60 -0.25 -36.02
CA ILE A 1 9.76 0.67 -34.87
C ILE A 1 9.52 -0.16 -33.60
N LEU A 2 10.59 -0.54 -32.92
CA LEU A 2 10.57 -1.36 -31.69
C LEU A 2 10.38 -0.44 -30.47
N ASN A 3 9.17 0.04 -30.25
CA ASN A 3 8.84 0.84 -29.05
C ASN A 3 8.68 -0.01 -27.79
N GLY A 4 8.79 -1.35 -27.87
CA GLY A 4 8.56 -2.26 -26.74
C GLY A 4 9.67 -2.29 -25.69
N LEU A 5 10.90 -1.89 -26.02
CA LEU A 5 12.04 -1.92 -25.09
C LEU A 5 12.11 -0.72 -24.14
N LEU A 6 11.32 0.33 -24.40
CA LEU A 6 11.23 1.54 -23.57
C LEU A 6 9.95 1.58 -22.74
N LEU A 7 9.01 0.66 -22.97
CA LEU A 7 7.80 0.53 -22.18
C LEU A 7 8.10 -0.31 -20.95
N GLN A 8 7.79 0.24 -19.77
CA GLN A 8 7.84 -0.53 -18.53
C GLN A 8 6.95 -1.76 -18.70
N ALA A 9 7.44 -2.91 -18.23
CA ALA A 9 6.64 -4.14 -18.26
C ALA A 9 5.32 -3.89 -17.49
N PRO A 10 4.17 -4.31 -18.04
CA PRO A 10 2.89 -4.09 -17.38
C PRO A 10 2.90 -4.74 -15.99
N ASN A 11 2.28 -4.05 -15.02
CA ASN A 11 2.13 -4.57 -13.66
C ASN A 11 1.44 -5.93 -13.70
N ALA A 12 2.18 -6.98 -13.34
CA ALA A 12 1.70 -8.36 -13.39
C ALA A 12 0.64 -8.65 -12.33
N ILE A 13 0.63 -7.89 -11.23
CA ILE A 13 -0.31 -8.02 -10.11
C ILE A 13 -1.18 -6.77 -10.04
N GLN A 14 -2.49 -6.96 -10.20
CA GLN A 14 -3.48 -5.89 -10.25
C GLN A 14 -4.52 -5.98 -9.13
N ASN A 15 -4.60 -7.13 -8.46
CA ASN A 15 -5.54 -7.35 -7.37
C ASN A 15 -4.98 -8.34 -6.34
N ILE A 16 -5.65 -8.40 -5.20
CA ILE A 16 -5.26 -9.25 -4.08
C ILE A 16 -5.25 -10.75 -4.44
N ASP A 17 -6.18 -11.22 -5.28
CA ASP A 17 -6.23 -12.63 -5.67
C ASP A 17 -4.97 -13.04 -6.44
N GLN A 18 -4.56 -12.23 -7.42
CA GLN A 18 -3.32 -12.41 -8.17
C GLN A 18 -2.09 -12.38 -7.25
N LEU A 19 -2.06 -11.46 -6.27
CA LEU A 19 -0.95 -11.39 -5.29
C LEU A 19 -0.86 -12.69 -4.48
N LEU A 20 -1.99 -13.17 -3.97
CA LEU A 20 -2.06 -14.39 -3.16
C LEU A 20 -1.68 -15.66 -3.95
N GLU A 21 -1.92 -15.67 -5.26
CA GLU A 21 -1.56 -16.78 -6.16
C GLU A 21 -0.12 -16.71 -6.69
N SER A 22 0.51 -15.53 -6.72
CA SER A 22 1.86 -15.31 -7.26
C SER A 22 2.99 -15.95 -6.43
N ASP A 23 4.25 -15.86 -6.86
CA ASP A 23 5.41 -16.24 -6.05
C ASP A 23 5.94 -15.10 -5.15
N ILE A 24 5.27 -13.94 -5.14
CA ILE A 24 5.67 -12.80 -4.32
C ILE A 24 5.47 -13.14 -2.84
N ARG A 25 6.48 -12.85 -2.03
CA ARG A 25 6.42 -13.04 -0.58
C ARG A 25 5.56 -11.95 0.03
N LEU A 26 4.57 -12.35 0.81
CA LEU A 26 3.72 -11.42 1.55
C LEU A 26 4.18 -11.35 3.01
N ALA A 27 4.30 -10.14 3.53
CA ALA A 27 4.51 -9.86 4.94
C ALA A 27 3.52 -8.79 5.42
N MET A 28 3.54 -8.49 6.72
CA MET A 28 2.63 -7.53 7.32
C MET A 28 3.38 -6.55 8.23
N LEU A 29 2.86 -5.33 8.34
CA LEU A 29 3.33 -4.33 9.29
C LEU A 29 3.07 -4.79 10.74
N ASP A 30 4.04 -4.57 11.63
CA ASP A 30 3.94 -4.93 13.05
C ASP A 30 3.14 -3.89 13.86
N ILE A 31 1.82 -3.88 13.68
CA ILE A 31 0.90 -3.00 14.43
C ILE A 31 -0.29 -3.77 15.01
N PRO A 32 -0.77 -3.41 16.21
CA PRO A 32 -1.80 -4.18 16.92
C PRO A 32 -3.09 -4.41 16.13
N TYR A 33 -3.51 -3.41 15.35
CA TYR A 33 -4.72 -3.49 14.54
C TYR A 33 -4.66 -4.62 13.51
N LEU A 34 -3.54 -4.75 12.80
CA LEU A 34 -3.37 -5.78 11.78
C LEU A 34 -3.18 -7.18 12.40
N HIS A 35 -2.55 -7.26 13.58
CA HIS A 35 -2.49 -8.51 14.35
C HIS A 35 -3.87 -9.02 14.73
N ASP A 36 -4.72 -8.15 15.29
CA ASP A 36 -6.11 -8.47 15.62
C ASP A 36 -6.89 -8.87 14.37
N GLU A 37 -6.71 -8.11 13.27
CA GLU A 37 -7.32 -8.43 11.99
C GLU A 37 -6.97 -9.85 11.53
N MET A 38 -5.70 -10.25 11.67
CA MET A 38 -5.21 -11.59 11.33
C MET A 38 -5.73 -12.71 12.24
N THR A 39 -6.53 -12.42 13.28
CA THR A 39 -7.21 -13.46 14.08
C THR A 39 -8.58 -13.87 13.50
N HIS A 40 -9.14 -13.08 12.59
CA HIS A 40 -10.47 -13.34 12.02
C HIS A 40 -10.48 -14.58 11.12
N ASN A 41 -11.63 -15.27 11.10
CA ASN A 41 -11.86 -16.49 10.33
C ASN A 41 -12.65 -16.26 9.04
N ASP A 42 -12.54 -15.08 8.44
CA ASP A 42 -13.08 -14.83 7.10
C ASP A 42 -12.17 -15.43 6.00
N SER A 43 -12.75 -15.66 4.82
CA SER A 43 -12.07 -16.34 3.72
C SER A 43 -10.83 -15.60 3.22
N MET A 44 -10.83 -14.26 3.22
CA MET A 44 -9.70 -13.47 2.73
C MET A 44 -8.56 -13.48 3.73
N THR A 45 -8.85 -13.26 5.01
CA THR A 45 -7.85 -13.28 6.08
C THR A 45 -7.18 -14.65 6.20
N ILE A 46 -7.93 -15.76 6.07
CA ILE A 46 -7.34 -17.10 6.03
C ILE A 46 -6.33 -17.23 4.87
N ARG A 47 -6.69 -16.77 3.66
CA ARG A 47 -5.79 -16.85 2.50
C ARG A 47 -4.53 -16.00 2.68
N VAL A 48 -4.67 -14.79 3.21
CA VAL A 48 -3.53 -13.90 3.54
C VAL A 48 -2.62 -14.55 4.57
N ARG A 49 -3.19 -15.07 5.68
CA ARG A 49 -2.43 -15.75 6.73
C ARG A 49 -1.69 -16.97 6.20
N THR A 50 -2.37 -17.84 5.44
CA THR A 50 -1.74 -19.00 4.81
C THR A 50 -0.62 -18.62 3.85
N LYS A 51 -0.78 -17.51 3.09
CA LYS A 51 0.28 -16.99 2.21
C LYS A 51 1.52 -16.57 3.00
N MET A 52 1.33 -15.89 4.13
CA MET A 52 2.43 -15.47 5.01
C MET A 52 3.13 -16.66 5.68
N GLU A 53 2.36 -17.64 6.16
CA GLU A 53 2.87 -18.84 6.87
C GLU A 53 3.69 -19.78 5.98
N LYS A 54 3.53 -19.73 4.65
CA LYS A 54 4.39 -20.48 3.71
C LYS A 54 5.88 -20.18 3.88
N HIS A 55 6.21 -19.01 4.43
CA HIS A 55 7.57 -18.61 4.73
C HIS A 55 7.72 -18.55 6.26
N ASN A 56 8.04 -19.70 6.88
CA ASN A 56 8.13 -19.84 8.34
C ASN A 56 9.44 -19.25 8.90
N PRO A 57 9.42 -18.41 9.95
CA PRO A 57 8.24 -17.86 10.65
C PRO A 57 7.55 -16.72 9.88
N PRO A 58 6.24 -16.45 10.10
CA PRO A 58 5.60 -15.25 9.57
C PRO A 58 6.33 -14.01 10.10
N HIS A 59 6.90 -13.22 9.19
CA HIS A 59 7.69 -12.06 9.55
C HIS A 59 6.83 -10.81 9.52
N TYR A 60 6.79 -10.12 10.65
CA TYR A 60 6.27 -8.77 10.77
C TYR A 60 7.43 -7.78 10.62
N PHE A 61 7.14 -6.59 10.09
CA PHE A 61 8.15 -5.57 9.83
C PHE A 61 7.70 -4.23 10.36
N SER A 62 8.67 -3.39 10.74
CA SER A 62 8.42 -1.94 10.80
C SER A 62 8.24 -1.38 9.38
N VAL A 63 7.71 -0.16 9.27
CA VAL A 63 7.50 0.51 7.96
C VAL A 63 8.81 0.60 7.18
N SER A 64 9.87 1.07 7.84
CA SER A 64 11.18 1.27 7.21
C SER A 64 11.81 -0.05 6.74
N GLU A 65 11.78 -1.09 7.58
CA GLU A 65 12.26 -2.42 7.19
C GLU A 65 11.47 -3.02 6.03
N GLY A 66 10.15 -2.82 6.05
CA GLY A 66 9.24 -3.26 5.00
C GLY A 66 9.57 -2.59 3.66
N VAL A 67 9.70 -1.27 3.63
CA VAL A 67 10.09 -0.50 2.43
C VAL A 67 11.48 -0.90 1.95
N ALA A 68 12.45 -1.06 2.85
CA ALA A 68 13.79 -1.52 2.50
C ALA A 68 13.80 -2.93 1.88
N LYS A 69 12.89 -3.81 2.29
CA LYS A 69 12.70 -5.12 1.66
C LYS A 69 12.00 -5.03 0.31
N MET A 70 10.99 -4.17 0.17
CA MET A 70 10.28 -3.96 -1.10
C MET A 70 11.24 -3.58 -2.24
N ARG A 71 12.28 -2.78 -1.98
CA ARG A 71 13.31 -2.42 -2.97
C ARG A 71 14.05 -3.59 -3.58
N LYS A 72 14.17 -4.69 -2.84
CA LYS A 72 14.85 -5.91 -3.31
C LYS A 72 13.98 -6.73 -4.26
N GLY A 73 12.72 -6.34 -4.45
CA GLY A 73 11.75 -7.03 -5.30
C GLY A 73 11.20 -8.31 -4.66
N GLN A 74 10.24 -8.94 -5.36
CA GLN A 74 9.58 -10.20 -4.95
C GLN A 74 8.99 -10.18 -3.53
N PHE A 75 8.62 -9.00 -3.05
CA PHE A 75 8.14 -8.77 -1.70
C PHE A 75 6.96 -7.79 -1.72
N ALA A 76 5.91 -8.13 -0.99
CA ALA A 76 4.74 -7.29 -0.75
C ALA A 76 4.55 -7.12 0.76
N LEU A 77 4.20 -5.91 1.16
CA LEU A 77 3.93 -5.54 2.54
C LEU A 77 2.45 -5.19 2.68
N TYR A 78 1.74 -5.87 3.56
CA TYR A 78 0.40 -5.48 3.99
C TYR A 78 0.50 -4.44 5.11
N THR A 79 -0.05 -3.25 4.89
CA THR A 79 0.17 -2.04 5.70
C THR A 79 -1.00 -1.08 5.55
N GLU A 80 -0.99 -0.02 6.37
CA GLU A 80 -1.83 1.17 6.21
C GLU A 80 -1.17 2.24 5.31
N ASP A 81 -1.99 2.98 4.57
CA ASP A 81 -1.59 3.95 3.54
C ASP A 81 -0.72 5.09 4.11
N GLU A 82 -1.11 5.65 5.25
CA GLU A 82 -0.49 6.86 5.80
C GLU A 82 0.99 6.67 6.12
N ALA A 83 1.30 5.60 6.86
CA ALA A 83 2.66 5.31 7.27
C ALA A 83 3.55 4.94 6.08
N ILE A 84 3.02 4.13 5.14
CA ILE A 84 3.81 3.64 4.01
C ILE A 84 4.07 4.72 2.98
N TYR A 85 3.09 5.58 2.65
CA TYR A 85 3.27 6.65 1.68
C TYR A 85 4.33 7.65 2.15
N HIS A 86 4.36 7.97 3.45
CA HIS A 86 5.37 8.85 4.01
C HIS A 86 6.79 8.26 3.90
N GLU A 87 6.97 6.97 4.23
CA GLU A 87 8.29 6.32 4.12
C GLU A 87 8.72 6.18 2.65
N ILE A 88 7.80 5.82 1.75
CA ILE A 88 8.05 5.72 0.31
C ILE A 88 8.54 7.07 -0.24
N ALA A 89 7.80 8.14 0.02
CA ALA A 89 8.10 9.48 -0.50
C ALA A 89 9.47 10.01 -0.02
N ASN A 90 9.90 9.63 1.18
CA ASN A 90 11.16 10.11 1.75
C ASN A 90 12.37 9.27 1.36
N THR A 91 12.18 8.00 1.01
CA THR A 91 13.29 7.05 0.95
C THR A 91 13.52 6.44 -0.44
N LEU A 92 12.49 6.31 -1.27
CA LEU A 92 12.58 5.73 -2.62
C LEU A 92 12.89 6.80 -3.67
N SER A 93 13.60 6.43 -4.75
CA SER A 93 13.77 7.30 -5.92
C SER A 93 12.50 7.36 -6.77
N ASP A 94 12.40 8.35 -7.66
CA ASP A 94 11.28 8.47 -8.61
C ASP A 94 11.08 7.19 -9.43
N ALA A 95 12.18 6.56 -9.88
CA ALA A 95 12.14 5.31 -10.63
C ALA A 95 11.69 4.13 -9.77
N GLU A 96 12.12 4.07 -8.51
CA GLU A 96 11.67 3.04 -7.56
C GLU A 96 10.17 3.19 -7.25
N VAL A 97 9.67 4.42 -7.04
CA VAL A 97 8.23 4.69 -6.87
C VAL A 97 7.43 4.19 -8.09
N CYS A 98 7.93 4.42 -9.30
CA CYS A 98 7.32 3.91 -10.53
C CYS A 98 7.32 2.37 -10.65
N SER A 99 8.13 1.67 -9.86
CA SER A 99 8.15 0.20 -9.83
C SER A 99 7.22 -0.40 -8.77
N VAL A 100 6.74 0.42 -7.82
CA VAL A 100 5.88 -0.04 -6.73
C VAL A 100 4.45 -0.14 -7.22
N SER A 101 3.84 -1.31 -6.99
CA SER A 101 2.42 -1.54 -7.21
C SER A 101 1.69 -1.66 -5.87
N GLU A 102 0.50 -1.08 -5.80
CA GLU A 102 -0.39 -1.18 -4.64
C GLU A 102 -1.63 -1.98 -5.03
N VAL A 103 -2.06 -2.87 -4.14
CA VAL A 103 -3.31 -3.62 -4.29
C VAL A 103 -4.11 -3.55 -2.99
N GLU A 104 -5.40 -3.27 -3.11
CA GLU A 104 -6.29 -3.18 -1.96
C GLU A 104 -6.73 -4.58 -1.52
N LYS A 105 -6.53 -4.92 -0.24
CA LYS A 105 -7.12 -6.14 0.37
C LYS A 105 -8.64 -5.99 0.48
N TYR A 106 -9.10 -4.82 0.91
CA TYR A 106 -10.51 -4.47 1.03
C TYR A 106 -10.77 -3.14 0.34
N LYS A 107 -11.99 -2.99 -0.20
CA LYS A 107 -12.42 -1.71 -0.76
C LYS A 107 -12.42 -0.63 0.34
N PRO A 108 -12.02 0.61 0.02
CA PRO A 108 -12.12 1.72 0.94
C PRO A 108 -13.55 1.87 1.46
N PHE A 109 -13.68 2.05 2.77
CA PHE A 109 -14.95 2.27 3.45
C PHE A 109 -14.88 3.53 4.31
N HIS A 110 -16.04 4.13 4.57
CA HIS A 110 -16.10 5.31 5.43
C HIS A 110 -15.93 4.94 6.89
N VAL A 111 -14.93 5.53 7.53
CA VAL A 111 -14.79 5.53 8.99
C VAL A 111 -15.69 6.59 9.63
N GLY A 112 -16.00 6.40 10.92
CA GLY A 112 -16.86 7.30 11.68
C GLY A 112 -16.52 7.31 13.16
N ALA A 113 -17.20 8.17 13.93
CA ALA A 113 -17.03 8.17 15.38
C ALA A 113 -17.65 6.93 16.03
N VAL A 114 -16.99 6.44 17.07
CA VAL A 114 -17.54 5.40 17.95
C VAL A 114 -18.40 6.07 19.02
N ALA A 115 -19.61 5.57 19.21
CA ALA A 115 -20.53 6.02 20.25
C ALA A 115 -21.08 4.82 21.02
N ARG A 116 -21.44 5.02 22.28
CA ARG A 116 -22.08 3.99 23.10
C ARG A 116 -23.40 3.55 22.45
N LEU A 117 -23.66 2.25 22.42
CA LEU A 117 -24.95 1.71 21.99
C LEU A 117 -26.09 2.34 22.80
N ASN A 118 -27.13 2.80 22.12
CA ASN A 118 -28.26 3.57 22.69
C ASN A 118 -27.87 4.88 23.40
N GLY A 119 -26.67 5.41 23.13
CA GLY A 119 -26.26 6.73 23.61
C GLY A 119 -26.88 7.88 22.79
N PRO A 120 -27.01 9.09 23.38
CA PRO A 120 -27.67 10.22 22.72
C PRO A 120 -26.85 10.86 21.58
N TYR A 121 -25.58 10.46 21.41
CA TYR A 121 -24.64 11.13 20.51
C TYR A 121 -24.68 10.65 19.06
N LYS A 122 -25.36 9.54 18.77
CA LYS A 122 -25.40 8.96 17.41
C LYS A 122 -25.91 9.97 16.38
N GLU A 123 -27.03 10.62 16.67
CA GLU A 123 -27.64 11.60 15.77
C GLU A 123 -26.79 12.86 15.65
N LEU A 124 -26.17 13.30 16.76
CA LEU A 124 -25.26 14.46 16.76
C LEU A 124 -24.08 14.22 15.82
N PHE A 125 -23.42 13.07 15.95
CA PHE A 125 -22.29 12.72 15.09
C PHE A 125 -22.72 12.56 13.63
N ASN A 126 -23.84 11.90 13.35
CA ASN A 126 -24.35 11.77 11.99
C ASN A 126 -24.56 13.14 11.33
N ARG A 127 -25.26 14.06 12.00
CA ARG A 127 -25.50 15.41 11.48
C ARG A 127 -24.20 16.17 11.25
N ALA A 128 -23.28 16.13 12.22
CA ALA A 128 -22.00 16.82 12.13
C ALA A 128 -21.15 16.29 10.96
N PHE A 129 -21.00 14.97 10.83
CA PHE A 129 -20.22 14.36 9.75
C PHE A 129 -20.86 14.60 8.38
N THR A 130 -22.18 14.51 8.26
CA THR A 130 -22.89 14.84 7.01
C THR A 130 -22.62 16.28 6.60
N LEU A 131 -22.79 17.23 7.51
CA LEU A 131 -22.54 18.64 7.23
C LEU A 131 -21.08 18.92 6.85
N MET A 132 -20.12 18.26 7.52
CA MET A 132 -18.69 18.39 7.18
C MET A 132 -18.38 17.82 5.78
N ARG A 133 -19.03 16.74 5.36
CA ARG A 133 -18.90 16.18 4.01
C ARG A 133 -19.52 17.10 2.97
N GLU A 134 -20.75 17.56 3.18
CA GLU A 134 -21.46 18.46 2.27
C GLU A 134 -20.71 19.77 2.03
N ARG A 135 -19.99 20.26 3.06
CA ARG A 135 -19.18 21.47 2.98
C ARG A 135 -17.74 21.23 2.50
N GLY A 136 -17.38 19.99 2.15
CA GLY A 136 -16.02 19.62 1.72
C GLY A 136 -14.96 19.74 2.82
N LEU A 137 -15.34 19.87 4.10
CA LEU A 137 -14.40 19.97 5.21
C LEU A 137 -13.64 18.66 5.41
N MET A 138 -14.30 17.52 5.19
CA MET A 138 -13.65 16.20 5.27
C MET A 138 -12.55 16.06 4.22
N ASP A 139 -12.82 16.42 2.97
CA ASP A 139 -11.83 16.32 1.89
C ASP A 139 -10.67 17.30 2.08
N ARG A 140 -10.97 18.54 2.50
CA ARG A 140 -9.95 19.52 2.85
C ARG A 140 -9.04 18.99 3.96
N GLN A 141 -9.61 18.44 5.02
CA GLN A 141 -8.86 17.88 6.14
C GLN A 141 -8.01 16.70 5.67
N LYS A 142 -8.58 15.79 4.88
CA LYS A 142 -7.86 14.66 4.30
C LYS A 142 -6.61 15.12 3.53
N ASN A 143 -6.77 16.08 2.62
CA ASN A 143 -5.68 16.58 1.79
C ASN A 143 -4.63 17.39 2.56
N TYR A 144 -5.01 17.98 3.70
CA TYR A 144 -4.09 18.77 4.51
C TYR A 144 -3.23 17.89 5.42
N TRP A 145 -3.81 16.85 6.03
CA TRP A 145 -3.10 16.02 7.02
C TRP A 145 -2.51 14.75 6.43
N LEU A 146 -3.17 14.13 5.46
CA LEU A 146 -2.69 12.89 4.87
C LEU A 146 -1.83 13.19 3.65
N LEU A 147 -0.68 12.54 3.60
CA LEU A 147 0.13 12.55 2.39
C LEU A 147 -0.65 11.86 1.27
N SER A 148 -0.69 12.51 0.11
CA SER A 148 -1.24 11.87 -1.09
C SER A 148 -0.37 10.69 -1.51
N LYS A 149 -0.98 9.71 -2.16
CA LYS A 149 -0.25 8.59 -2.76
C LYS A 149 0.91 9.12 -3.61
N PRO A 150 2.15 8.63 -3.41
CA PRO A 150 3.28 9.01 -4.25
C PRO A 150 3.00 8.69 -5.72
N GLU A 151 3.07 9.70 -6.57
CA GLU A 151 2.82 9.56 -8.00
C GLU A 151 4.10 9.23 -8.76
N CYS A 152 4.00 8.29 -9.70
CA CYS A 152 5.08 8.05 -10.65
C CYS A 152 5.11 9.19 -11.68
N HIS A 153 6.16 10.02 -11.61
CA HIS A 153 6.36 11.14 -12.54
C HIS A 153 7.14 10.77 -13.81
N TRP A 154 7.46 9.49 -14.02
CA TRP A 154 8.24 8.98 -15.18
C TRP A 154 9.55 9.73 -15.42
N ARG A 155 10.13 10.31 -14.38
CA ARG A 155 11.48 10.87 -14.44
C ARG A 155 12.43 9.70 -14.47
N GLN A 156 13.07 9.50 -15.62
CA GLN A 156 14.13 8.53 -15.75
C GLN A 156 15.29 9.04 -14.90
N ASP A 157 15.69 8.27 -13.89
CA ASP A 157 17.00 8.43 -13.28
C ASP A 157 18.04 8.35 -14.40
N ALA A 158 19.06 9.20 -14.37
CA ALA A 158 20.09 9.22 -15.41
C ALA A 158 20.74 7.83 -15.49
N LEU A 159 20.32 7.04 -16.47
CA LEU A 159 20.86 5.70 -16.69
C LEU A 159 22.30 5.89 -17.16
N SER A 160 23.27 5.60 -16.29
CA SER A 160 24.69 5.57 -16.67
C SER A 160 24.91 4.34 -17.56
N LEU A 161 24.58 4.48 -18.84
CA LEU A 161 24.96 3.51 -19.85
C LEU A 161 26.48 3.59 -20.00
N GLY A 162 27.19 2.65 -19.38
CA GLY A 162 28.58 2.38 -19.69
C GLY A 162 28.65 1.92 -21.15
N LEU A 163 28.97 2.84 -22.05
CA LEU A 163 29.28 2.51 -23.44
C LEU A 163 30.68 1.89 -23.46
N GLU A 164 30.75 0.59 -23.17
CA GLU A 164 31.95 -0.17 -23.46
C GLU A 164 32.00 -0.39 -24.98
N PRO A 165 33.03 0.10 -25.68
CA PRO A 165 33.13 -0.11 -27.12
C PRO A 165 33.29 -1.62 -27.36
N LEU A 166 32.39 -2.20 -28.15
CA LEU A 166 32.59 -3.53 -28.72
C LEU A 166 33.74 -3.42 -29.73
N PHE A 167 34.97 -3.64 -29.27
CA PHE A 167 36.11 -3.85 -30.16
C PHE A 167 35.96 -5.23 -30.80
N LEU A 168 35.78 -5.22 -32.13
CA LEU A 168 35.91 -6.37 -33.03
C LEU A 168 37.39 -6.55 -33.41
#